data_AF-A0A848Q1H0-F1
#
_entry.id   AF-A0A848Q1H0-F1
#
_cell.length_a   1.000
_cell.length_b   1.000
_cell.length_c   1.000
_cell.angle_alpha   90.00
_cell.angle_beta   90.00
_cell.angle_gamma   90.00
#
_symmetry.space_group_name_H-M   'P 1'
#
loop_
_entity.id
_entity.type
_entity.pdbx_description
1 polymer ?
#
loop_
_entity_poly.entity_id
_entity_poly.type
_entity_poly.pdbx_seq_one_letter_code
_entity_poly.pdbx_strand_id
1 'polypeptide(L)'
;MTKELRKMKIRALFIVALELIGAAAVAVFYFYNFFGFRDLFIIEYLFATLAGFIIINVLFIWLILVRLSKIRKKSDLKAAELIGNDVQEAYKFGMIGLVVVDENDIVLWTNDLFQERQIDLLDINILEWQPNLRELHDASPDVVVKIEVNSRNYDVKYLSDAGLYIFKDMTEYESIFEYSREQAPVLGIIMLDNYSDVAGNLDDANDV
;
A
#
# COMPACT_ATOMS: atom_id res chain seq x y z
N MET A 1 13.05 12.00 -5.40
CA MET A 1 14.16 11.47 -4.57
C MET A 1 15.39 11.03 -5.39
N THR A 2 15.21 10.31 -6.50
CA THR A 2 16.31 9.75 -7.31
C THR A 2 17.23 10.77 -7.98
N LYS A 3 16.69 11.92 -8.46
CA LYS A 3 17.49 12.95 -9.15
C LYS A 3 18.51 13.64 -8.24
N GLU A 4 18.12 14.04 -7.04
CA GLU A 4 19.03 14.72 -6.09
C GLU A 4 20.08 13.76 -5.52
N LEU A 5 19.70 12.51 -5.23
CA LEU A 5 20.64 11.46 -4.82
C LEU A 5 21.67 11.17 -5.93
N ARG A 6 21.22 11.13 -7.19
CA ARG A 6 22.08 10.91 -8.36
C ARG A 6 23.04 12.08 -8.57
N LYS A 7 22.58 13.34 -8.44
CA LYS A 7 23.45 14.52 -8.49
C LYS A 7 24.51 14.51 -7.37
N MET A 8 24.13 14.14 -6.14
CA MET A 8 25.09 14.03 -5.04
C MET A 8 26.14 12.94 -5.28
N LYS A 9 25.73 11.76 -5.78
CA LYS A 9 26.66 10.68 -6.14
C LYS A 9 27.63 11.09 -7.25
N ILE A 10 27.14 11.79 -8.28
CA ILE A 10 27.98 12.28 -9.38
C ILE A 10 28.98 13.33 -8.89
N ARG A 11 28.56 14.27 -8.03
CA ARG A 11 29.45 15.27 -7.43
C ARG A 11 30.52 14.62 -6.54
N ALA A 12 30.14 13.63 -5.73
CA ALA A 12 31.08 12.89 -4.89
C ALA A 12 32.10 12.10 -5.74
N LEU A 13 31.64 11.41 -6.78
CA LEU A 13 32.52 10.70 -7.72
C LEU A 13 33.52 11.64 -8.39
N PHE A 14 33.06 12.81 -8.84
CA PHE A 14 33.91 13.80 -9.48
C PHE A 14 35.00 14.34 -8.54
N ILE A 15 34.65 14.60 -7.27
CA ILE A 15 35.60 15.06 -6.24
C ILE A 15 36.66 13.98 -5.97
N VAL A 16 36.26 12.72 -5.76
CA VAL A 16 37.19 11.61 -5.54
C VAL A 16 38.11 11.38 -6.75
N ALA A 17 37.58 11.48 -7.97
CA ALA A 17 38.39 11.36 -9.18
C ALA A 17 39.44 12.48 -9.28
N LEU A 18 39.08 13.73 -8.95
CA LEU A 18 39.99 14.86 -8.93
C LEU A 18 41.09 14.69 -7.88
N GLU A 19 40.75 14.15 -6.71
CA GLU A 19 41.69 13.83 -5.65
C GLU A 19 42.70 12.74 -6.04
N LEU A 20 42.24 11.67 -6.69
CA LEU A 20 43.12 10.60 -7.20
C LEU A 20 44.08 11.13 -8.28
N ILE A 21 43.61 12.02 -9.16
CA ILE A 21 44.45 12.66 -10.17
C ILE A 21 45.50 13.56 -9.50
N GLY A 22 45.12 14.31 -8.46
CA GLY A 22 46.05 15.13 -7.67
C GLY A 22 47.14 14.29 -7.00
N ALA A 23 46.76 13.19 -6.35
CA ALA A 23 47.71 12.27 -5.71
C ALA A 23 48.66 11.62 -6.73
N ALA A 24 48.15 11.20 -7.88
CA ALA A 24 48.95 10.64 -8.97
C ALA A 24 49.94 11.68 -9.54
N ALA A 25 49.51 12.93 -9.71
CA ALA A 25 50.39 14.01 -10.13
C ALA A 25 51.54 14.22 -9.14
N VAL A 26 51.24 14.33 -7.83
CA VAL A 26 52.29 14.47 -6.79
C VAL A 26 53.29 13.31 -6.86
N ALA A 27 52.82 12.07 -7.04
CA ALA A 27 53.70 10.91 -7.18
C ALA A 27 54.60 11.00 -8.43
N VAL A 28 54.05 11.37 -9.60
CA VAL A 28 54.82 11.51 -10.85
C VAL A 28 55.87 12.61 -10.74
N PHE A 29 55.51 13.77 -10.18
CA PHE A 29 56.45 14.88 -9.98
C PHE A 29 57.62 14.49 -9.06
N TYR A 30 57.34 13.67 -8.03
CA TYR A 30 58.38 13.14 -7.14
C TYR A 30 59.31 12.13 -7.83
N PHE A 31 58.76 11.17 -8.59
CA PHE A 31 59.55 10.13 -9.26
C PHE A 31 60.43 10.65 -10.40
N TYR A 32 59.91 11.56 -11.24
CA TYR A 32 60.64 12.09 -12.39
C TYR A 32 61.49 13.31 -12.07
N ASN A 33 61.53 13.74 -10.80
CA ASN A 33 62.25 14.92 -10.31
C ASN A 33 62.03 16.17 -11.18
N PHE A 34 60.78 16.39 -11.59
CA PHE A 34 60.41 17.52 -12.44
C PHE A 34 60.64 18.82 -11.64
N PHE A 35 61.36 19.81 -12.19
CA PHE A 35 61.71 21.07 -11.50
C PHE A 35 62.57 20.94 -10.21
N GLY A 36 63.23 19.80 -9.95
CA GLY A 36 63.99 19.63 -8.70
C GLY A 36 63.10 19.42 -7.47
N PHE A 37 61.87 18.92 -7.69
CA PHE A 37 60.88 18.70 -6.64
C PHE A 37 61.38 17.78 -5.50
N ARG A 38 62.27 16.84 -5.83
CA ARG A 38 62.87 15.91 -4.87
C ARG A 38 63.80 16.61 -3.87
N ASP A 39 64.42 17.70 -4.29
CA ASP A 39 65.38 18.46 -3.46
C ASP A 39 64.66 19.48 -2.56
N LEU A 40 63.43 19.88 -2.92
CA LEU A 40 62.58 20.79 -2.13
C LEU A 40 61.76 20.07 -1.05
N PHE A 41 61.41 18.80 -1.25
CA PHE A 41 60.56 18.04 -0.32
C PHE A 41 61.30 16.85 0.31
N ILE A 42 61.61 17.00 1.61
CA ILE A 42 62.09 15.89 2.43
C ILE A 42 60.95 14.86 2.58
N ILE A 43 61.29 13.57 2.53
CA ILE A 43 60.34 12.44 2.52
C ILE A 43 59.30 12.51 3.65
N GLU A 44 59.70 13.02 4.82
CA GLU A 44 58.84 13.15 6.01
C GLU A 44 57.66 14.12 5.77
N TYR A 45 57.88 15.24 5.08
CA TYR A 45 56.82 16.19 4.75
C TYR A 45 55.85 15.62 3.71
N LEU A 46 56.33 14.75 2.82
CA LEU A 46 55.47 14.07 1.85
C LEU A 46 54.52 13.09 2.55
N PHE A 47 55.01 12.32 3.53
CA PHE A 47 54.14 11.47 4.34
C PHE A 47 53.15 12.27 5.19
N ALA A 48 53.57 13.40 5.77
CA ALA A 48 52.68 14.25 6.57
C ALA A 48 51.54 14.86 5.73
N THR A 49 51.83 15.32 4.51
CA THR A 49 50.82 15.86 3.59
C THR A 49 49.83 14.78 3.13
N LEU A 50 50.31 13.56 2.86
CA LEU A 50 49.48 12.43 2.46
C LEU A 50 48.57 11.94 3.60
N ALA A 51 49.08 11.91 4.83
CA ALA A 51 48.29 11.62 6.03
C ALA A 51 47.20 12.67 6.27
N GLY A 52 47.54 13.96 6.14
CA GLY A 52 46.57 15.06 6.23
C GLY A 52 45.46 14.95 5.17
N PHE A 53 45.83 14.56 3.95
CA PHE A 53 44.89 14.35 2.86
C PHE A 53 43.89 13.22 3.14
N ILE A 54 44.36 12.10 3.71
CA ILE A 54 43.48 10.97 4.11
C ILE A 54 42.46 11.42 5.16
N ILE A 55 42.88 12.22 6.15
CA ILE A 55 41.99 12.71 7.22
C ILE A 55 40.88 13.59 6.64
N ILE A 56 41.21 14.50 5.72
CA ILE A 56 40.23 15.35 5.04
C ILE A 56 39.23 14.50 4.26
N ASN A 57 39.72 13.46 3.59
CA ASN A 57 38.90 12.54 2.82
C ASN A 57 37.88 11.78 3.70
N VAL A 58 38.34 11.24 4.83
CA VAL A 58 37.48 10.55 5.80
C VAL A 58 36.38 11.50 6.33
N LEU A 59 36.74 12.75 6.64
CA LEU A 59 35.79 13.76 7.12
C LEU A 59 34.73 14.08 6.06
N PHE A 60 35.14 14.21 4.80
CA PHE A 60 34.25 14.47 3.68
C PHE A 60 33.25 13.32 3.46
N ILE A 61 33.73 12.07 3.48
CA ILE A 61 32.88 10.87 3.36
C ILE A 61 31.87 10.84 4.52
N TRP A 62 32.32 11.09 5.74
CA TRP A 62 31.44 11.13 6.91
C TRP A 62 30.33 12.18 6.76
N LEU A 63 30.65 13.39 6.30
CA LEU A 63 29.68 14.47 6.09
C LEU A 63 28.62 14.10 5.04
N ILE A 64 29.02 13.43 3.96
CA ILE A 64 28.09 12.92 2.94
C ILE A 64 27.17 11.85 3.52
N LEU A 65 27.70 10.90 4.30
CA LEU A 65 26.91 9.83 4.93
C LEU A 65 25.86 10.41 5.88
N VAL A 66 26.22 11.38 6.70
CA VAL A 66 25.29 12.07 7.60
C VAL A 66 24.18 12.78 6.81
N ARG A 67 24.52 13.52 5.74
CA ARG A 67 23.53 14.16 4.86
C ARG A 67 22.59 13.13 4.22
N LEU A 68 23.12 12.00 3.74
CA LEU A 68 22.36 10.93 3.12
C LEU A 68 21.38 10.30 4.11
N SER A 69 21.83 10.01 5.34
CA SER A 69 21.00 9.43 6.40
C SER A 69 19.83 10.34 6.77
N LYS A 70 20.05 11.67 6.84
CA LYS A 70 18.99 12.65 7.10
C LYS A 70 17.95 12.69 6.00
N ILE A 71 18.37 12.62 4.73
CA ILE A 71 17.46 12.62 3.58
C ILE A 71 16.62 11.33 3.57
N ARG A 72 17.24 10.17 3.83
CA ARG A 72 16.51 8.90 3.93
C ARG A 72 15.51 8.91 5.07
N LYS A 73 15.94 9.28 6.28
CA LYS A 73 15.07 9.36 7.45
C LYS A 73 13.88 10.30 7.23
N LYS A 74 14.09 11.45 6.57
CA LYS A 74 12.99 12.37 6.23
C LYS A 74 12.04 11.79 5.18
N SER A 75 12.55 11.02 4.22
CA SER A 75 11.71 10.35 3.23
C SER A 75 10.91 9.20 3.84
N ASP A 76 11.51 8.41 4.71
CA ASP A 76 10.87 7.27 5.37
C ASP A 76 9.81 7.77 6.36
N LEU A 77 10.10 8.85 7.10
CA LEU A 77 9.12 9.54 7.96
C LEU A 77 7.96 10.11 7.15
N LYS A 78 8.23 10.76 6.02
CA LYS A 78 7.17 11.33 5.16
C LYS A 78 6.31 10.25 4.51
N ALA A 79 6.90 9.11 4.15
CA ALA A 79 6.15 7.95 3.66
C ALA A 79 5.25 7.37 4.77
N ALA A 80 5.77 7.21 5.99
CA ALA A 80 4.98 6.75 7.12
C ALA A 80 3.83 7.71 7.48
N GLU A 81 4.06 9.03 7.41
CA GLU A 81 3.06 10.07 7.72
C GLU A 81 1.98 10.20 6.63
N LEU A 82 2.36 10.14 5.34
CA LEU A 82 1.41 10.06 4.22
C LEU A 82 0.58 8.78 4.29
N ILE A 83 1.19 7.65 4.65
CA ILE A 83 0.46 6.40 4.84
C ILE A 83 -0.53 6.55 6.01
N GLY A 84 -0.17 7.15 7.14
CA GLY A 84 -1.10 7.25 8.27
C GLY A 84 -2.42 7.98 7.94
N ASN A 85 -2.33 9.21 7.44
CA ASN A 85 -3.50 10.07 7.25
C ASN A 85 -4.24 9.78 5.93
N ASP A 86 -3.51 9.54 4.83
CA ASP A 86 -4.16 9.29 3.53
C ASP A 86 -4.80 7.89 3.48
N VAL A 87 -4.28 6.91 4.24
CA VAL A 87 -4.89 5.57 4.31
C VAL A 87 -6.18 5.58 5.10
N GLN A 88 -6.28 6.39 6.15
CA GLN A 88 -7.53 6.57 6.89
C GLN A 88 -8.63 7.13 6.00
N GLU A 89 -8.30 8.14 5.17
CA GLU A 89 -9.22 8.68 4.18
C GLU A 89 -9.56 7.64 3.09
N ALA A 90 -8.58 6.85 2.64
CA ALA A 90 -8.83 5.77 1.67
C ALA A 90 -9.77 4.69 2.22
N TYR A 91 -9.66 4.35 3.51
CA TYR A 91 -10.60 3.43 4.17
C TYR A 91 -12.00 4.03 4.29
N LYS A 92 -12.12 5.31 4.63
CA LYS A 92 -13.42 6.01 4.63
C LYS A 92 -14.05 6.02 3.24
N PHE A 93 -13.29 6.39 2.21
CA PHE A 93 -13.73 6.37 0.82
C PHE A 93 -14.15 4.96 0.37
N GLY A 94 -13.38 3.93 0.74
CA GLY A 94 -13.71 2.53 0.46
C GLY A 94 -14.82 1.95 1.34
N MET A 95 -15.36 2.72 2.30
CA MET A 95 -16.31 2.29 3.31
C MET A 95 -15.85 1.02 4.06
N ILE A 96 -14.56 0.99 4.41
CA ILE A 96 -13.89 -0.11 5.11
C ILE A 96 -13.74 0.24 6.59
N GLY A 97 -14.33 -0.57 7.45
CA GLY A 97 -14.15 -0.56 8.90
C GLY A 97 -13.04 -1.52 9.31
N LEU A 98 -12.13 -1.06 10.17
CA LEU A 98 -11.07 -1.89 10.73
C LEU A 98 -11.25 -1.98 12.25
N VAL A 99 -11.17 -3.20 12.79
CA VAL A 99 -11.28 -3.47 14.21
C VAL A 99 -10.17 -4.42 14.62
N VAL A 100 -9.30 -3.97 15.52
CA VAL A 100 -8.21 -4.78 16.09
C VAL A 100 -8.65 -5.32 17.44
N VAL A 101 -8.46 -6.62 17.64
CA VAL A 101 -8.82 -7.32 18.89
C VAL A 101 -7.59 -7.90 19.59
N ASP A 102 -7.74 -8.16 20.88
CA ASP A 102 -6.78 -8.95 21.67
C ASP A 102 -7.01 -10.47 21.53
N GLU A 103 -6.25 -11.26 22.28
CA GLU A 103 -6.38 -12.73 22.30
C GLU A 103 -7.72 -13.23 22.88
N ASN A 104 -8.47 -12.37 23.57
CA ASN A 104 -9.78 -12.67 24.16
C ASN A 104 -10.93 -12.07 23.33
N ASP A 105 -10.67 -11.66 22.09
CA ASP A 105 -11.64 -10.99 21.19
C ASP A 105 -12.17 -9.64 21.72
N ILE A 106 -11.45 -8.99 22.64
CA ILE A 106 -11.74 -7.63 23.13
C ILE A 106 -11.17 -6.61 22.16
N VAL A 107 -12.01 -5.68 21.72
CA VAL A 107 -11.61 -4.63 20.77
C VAL A 107 -10.65 -3.63 21.42
N LEU A 108 -9.43 -3.58 20.90
CA LEU A 108 -8.38 -2.65 21.32
C LEU A 108 -8.42 -1.33 20.54
N TRP A 109 -8.87 -1.38 19.29
CA TRP A 109 -8.87 -0.22 18.41
C TRP A 109 -9.85 -0.36 17.26
N THR A 110 -10.47 0.77 16.87
CA THR A 110 -11.32 0.88 15.68
C THR A 110 -10.93 2.08 14.85
N ASN A 111 -11.15 2.01 13.54
CA ASN A 111 -11.03 3.19 12.68
C ASN A 111 -12.26 4.11 12.81
N ASP A 112 -12.10 5.37 12.40
CA ASP A 112 -13.14 6.40 12.46
C ASP A 112 -14.48 6.04 11.80
N LEU A 113 -14.49 5.11 10.84
CA LEU A 113 -15.73 4.75 10.14
C LEU A 113 -16.83 4.33 11.12
N PHE A 114 -16.47 3.59 12.17
CA PHE A 114 -17.43 3.18 13.20
C PHE A 114 -17.88 4.36 14.07
N GLN A 115 -16.95 5.25 14.43
CA GLN A 115 -17.26 6.46 15.22
C GLN A 115 -18.20 7.40 14.46
N GLU A 116 -17.97 7.63 13.16
CA GLU A 116 -18.85 8.44 12.30
C GLU A 116 -20.26 7.83 12.17
N ARG A 117 -20.35 6.50 12.24
CA ARG A 117 -21.62 5.76 12.20
C ARG A 117 -22.26 5.57 13.57
N GLN A 118 -21.71 6.20 14.62
CA GLN A 118 -22.17 6.12 16.01
C GLN A 118 -22.17 4.68 16.56
N ILE A 119 -21.23 3.86 16.11
CA ILE A 119 -21.01 2.49 16.61
C ILE A 119 -19.76 2.55 17.48
N ASP A 120 -19.94 2.47 18.80
CA ASP A 120 -18.82 2.35 19.74
C ASP A 120 -18.59 0.88 20.06
N LEU A 121 -17.39 0.39 19.74
CA LEU A 121 -16.98 -1.00 19.91
C LEU A 121 -15.78 -1.13 20.85
N LEU A 122 -15.21 -0.02 21.35
CA LEU A 122 -14.01 -0.09 22.19
C LEU A 122 -14.29 -0.82 23.51
N ASP A 123 -13.34 -1.65 23.94
CA ASP A 123 -13.40 -2.46 25.17
C ASP A 123 -14.57 -3.45 25.23
N ILE A 124 -15.24 -3.71 24.10
CA ILE A 124 -16.32 -4.70 24.00
C ILE A 124 -15.79 -5.97 23.33
N ASN A 125 -16.30 -7.13 23.73
CA ASN A 125 -16.00 -8.38 23.04
C ASN A 125 -16.74 -8.42 21.68
N ILE A 126 -15.99 -8.56 20.58
CA ILE A 126 -16.56 -8.48 19.23
C ILE A 126 -17.51 -9.64 18.92
N LEU A 127 -17.29 -10.81 19.53
CA LEU A 127 -18.15 -11.99 19.38
C LEU A 127 -19.43 -11.87 20.20
N GLU A 128 -19.42 -11.14 21.31
CA GLU A 128 -20.64 -10.83 22.06
C GLU A 128 -21.50 -9.82 21.31
N TRP A 129 -20.86 -8.82 20.68
CA TRP A 129 -21.56 -7.85 19.85
C TRP A 129 -22.15 -8.48 18.59
N GLN A 130 -21.38 -9.34 17.89
CA GLN A 130 -21.86 -10.08 16.73
C GLN A 130 -21.44 -11.55 16.79
N PRO A 131 -22.33 -12.45 17.27
CA PRO A 131 -22.01 -13.86 17.42
C PRO A 131 -21.75 -14.59 16.09
N ASN A 132 -22.24 -14.07 14.97
CA ASN A 132 -21.99 -14.63 13.64
C ASN A 132 -20.50 -14.57 13.23
N LEU A 133 -19.69 -13.72 13.89
CA LEU A 133 -18.25 -13.63 13.62
C LEU A 133 -17.47 -14.86 14.11
N ARG A 134 -18.06 -15.70 14.97
CA ARG A 134 -17.42 -16.95 15.43
C ARG A 134 -17.07 -17.88 14.28
N GLU A 135 -17.86 -17.87 13.21
CA GLU A 135 -17.60 -18.68 12.02
C GLU A 135 -16.27 -18.32 11.34
N LEU A 136 -15.77 -17.10 11.52
CA LEU A 136 -14.51 -16.64 10.93
C LEU A 136 -13.25 -17.14 11.66
N HIS A 137 -13.37 -17.56 12.92
CA HIS A 137 -12.25 -18.12 13.70
C HIS A 137 -11.90 -19.54 13.24
N ASP A 138 -12.92 -20.34 12.93
CA ASP A 138 -12.76 -21.73 12.49
C ASP A 138 -12.59 -21.86 10.96
N ALA A 139 -12.82 -20.78 10.23
CA ALA A 139 -12.80 -20.77 8.77
C ALA A 139 -11.43 -20.41 8.17
N SER A 140 -11.23 -20.84 6.92
CA SER A 140 -10.06 -20.45 6.14
C SER A 140 -10.01 -18.93 5.93
N PRO A 141 -8.81 -18.34 5.77
CA PRO A 141 -8.62 -16.89 5.66
C PRO A 141 -9.25 -16.23 4.42
N ASP A 142 -10.08 -16.92 3.65
CA ASP A 142 -10.83 -16.37 2.51
C ASP A 142 -12.35 -16.43 2.69
N VAL A 143 -12.83 -16.91 3.83
CA VAL A 143 -14.26 -16.89 4.14
C VAL A 143 -14.68 -15.48 4.54
N VAL A 144 -15.82 -15.06 4.00
CA VAL A 144 -16.44 -13.77 4.25
C VAL A 144 -17.81 -14.02 4.86
N VAL A 145 -18.09 -13.39 6.01
CA VAL A 145 -19.39 -13.47 6.68
C VAL A 145 -20.15 -12.18 6.45
N LYS A 146 -21.42 -12.30 6.03
CA LYS A 146 -22.32 -11.17 5.84
C LYS A 146 -23.04 -10.85 7.15
N ILE A 147 -22.99 -9.59 7.56
CA ILE A 147 -23.71 -9.11 8.74
C ILE A 147 -24.52 -7.85 8.39
N GLU A 148 -25.64 -7.66 9.06
CA GLU A 148 -26.43 -6.43 8.97
C GLU A 148 -26.29 -5.65 10.28
N VAL A 149 -25.90 -4.38 10.19
CA VAL A 149 -25.77 -3.47 11.35
C VAL A 149 -26.31 -2.10 10.96
N ASN A 150 -27.26 -1.56 11.75
CA ASN A 150 -27.91 -0.26 11.50
C ASN A 150 -28.47 -0.12 10.07
N SER A 151 -29.16 -1.16 9.58
CA SER A 151 -29.73 -1.24 8.22
C SER A 151 -28.70 -1.09 7.09
N ARG A 152 -27.47 -1.54 7.34
CA ARG A 152 -26.39 -1.62 6.36
C ARG A 152 -25.81 -3.02 6.36
N ASN A 153 -25.44 -3.49 5.18
CA ASN A 153 -24.86 -4.81 4.98
C ASN A 153 -23.34 -4.70 4.89
N TYR A 154 -22.65 -5.50 5.69
CA TYR A 154 -21.20 -5.56 5.74
C TYR A 154 -20.72 -6.97 5.43
N ASP A 155 -19.71 -7.04 4.59
CA ASP A 155 -18.89 -8.23 4.37
C ASP A 155 -17.72 -8.19 5.34
N VAL A 156 -17.61 -9.18 6.22
CA VAL A 156 -16.59 -9.24 7.27
C VAL A 156 -15.58 -10.34 6.99
N LYS A 157 -14.31 -10.00 7.12
CA LYS A 157 -13.17 -10.91 6.99
C LYS A 157 -12.30 -10.83 8.24
N TYR A 158 -11.82 -11.97 8.73
CA TYR A 158 -10.91 -12.03 9.87
C TYR A 158 -9.50 -12.46 9.42
N LEU A 159 -8.50 -11.70 9.88
CA LEU A 159 -7.09 -12.01 9.71
C LEU A 159 -6.52 -12.44 11.06
N SER A 160 -6.51 -13.74 11.31
CA SER A 160 -6.07 -14.35 12.57
C SER A 160 -4.63 -13.99 12.95
N ASP A 161 -3.71 -13.94 11.99
CA ASP A 161 -2.30 -13.58 12.22
C ASP A 161 -2.11 -12.18 12.84
N ALA A 162 -3.05 -11.26 12.58
CA ALA A 162 -2.98 -9.87 13.01
C ALA A 162 -4.06 -9.48 14.03
N GLY A 163 -4.96 -10.39 14.40
CA GLY A 163 -6.13 -10.08 15.24
C GLY A 163 -7.01 -8.98 14.64
N LEU A 164 -7.17 -8.96 13.32
CA LEU A 164 -7.81 -7.85 12.59
C LEU A 164 -9.09 -8.31 11.90
N TYR A 165 -10.21 -7.68 12.26
CA TYR A 165 -11.47 -7.77 11.51
C TYR A 165 -11.58 -6.61 10.53
N ILE A 166 -11.90 -6.95 9.28
CA ILE A 166 -12.11 -6.02 8.18
C ILE A 166 -13.59 -6.08 7.80
N PHE A 167 -14.30 -4.97 7.96
CA PHE A 167 -15.69 -4.80 7.61
C PHE A 167 -15.77 -3.97 6.33
N LYS A 168 -16.42 -4.47 5.29
CA LYS A 168 -16.64 -3.71 4.05
C LYS A 168 -18.12 -3.47 3.87
N ASP A 169 -18.53 -2.21 3.82
CA ASP A 169 -19.93 -1.86 3.50
C ASP A 169 -20.24 -2.23 2.04
N MET A 170 -21.25 -3.07 1.85
CA MET A 170 -21.72 -3.53 0.55
C MET A 170 -23.17 -3.08 0.27
N THR A 171 -23.74 -2.21 1.11
CA THR A 171 -25.14 -1.79 1.04
C THR A 171 -25.51 -1.20 -0.32
N GLU A 172 -24.68 -0.28 -0.85
CA GLU A 172 -24.91 0.33 -2.16
C GLU A 172 -24.85 -0.72 -3.28
N TYR A 173 -23.85 -1.61 -3.22
CA TYR A 173 -23.70 -2.67 -4.21
C TYR A 173 -24.90 -3.64 -4.20
N GLU A 174 -25.35 -4.05 -3.02
CA GLU A 174 -26.49 -4.97 -2.88
C GLU A 174 -27.79 -4.30 -3.35
N SER A 175 -28.03 -3.05 -3.00
CA SER A 175 -29.22 -2.31 -3.49
C SER A 175 -29.24 -2.16 -5.02
N ILE A 176 -28.10 -1.87 -5.66
CA ILE A 176 -27.98 -1.81 -7.12
C ILE A 176 -28.22 -3.19 -7.73
N PHE A 177 -27.65 -4.23 -7.12
CA PHE A 177 -27.82 -5.60 -7.60
C PHE A 177 -29.29 -6.06 -7.52
N GLU A 178 -29.96 -5.79 -6.39
CA GLU A 178 -31.37 -6.10 -6.22
C GLU A 178 -32.25 -5.32 -7.20
N TYR A 179 -32.02 -4.01 -7.34
CA TYR A 179 -32.72 -3.17 -8.32
C TYR A 179 -32.54 -3.72 -9.75
N SER A 180 -31.32 -4.09 -10.13
CA SER A 180 -31.02 -4.68 -11.44
C SER A 180 -31.72 -6.01 -11.64
N ARG A 181 -31.82 -6.84 -10.59
CA ARG A 181 -32.51 -8.14 -10.64
C ARG A 181 -34.01 -7.96 -10.80
N GLU A 182 -34.61 -7.03 -10.07
CA GLU A 182 -36.04 -6.74 -10.14
C GLU A 182 -36.47 -6.12 -11.47
N GLN A 183 -35.59 -5.33 -12.10
CA GLN A 183 -35.84 -4.75 -13.42
C GLN A 183 -35.42 -5.62 -14.60
N ALA A 184 -35.01 -6.87 -14.35
CA ALA A 184 -34.60 -7.76 -15.42
C ALA A 184 -35.77 -8.04 -16.38
N PRO A 185 -35.60 -7.85 -17.71
CA PRO A 185 -36.66 -8.11 -18.67
C PRO A 185 -36.97 -9.61 -18.72
N VAL A 186 -38.26 -9.95 -18.58
CA VAL A 186 -38.73 -11.34 -18.72
C VAL A 186 -39.31 -11.57 -20.12
N LEU A 187 -38.81 -12.59 -20.82
CA LEU A 187 -39.34 -13.01 -22.13
C LEU A 187 -40.43 -14.06 -21.92
N GLY A 188 -41.69 -13.64 -22.04
CA GLY A 188 -42.83 -14.56 -22.07
C GLY A 188 -43.00 -15.16 -23.47
N ILE A 189 -42.76 -16.47 -23.60
CA ILE A 189 -43.08 -17.21 -24.83
C ILE A 189 -44.47 -17.82 -24.66
N ILE A 190 -45.43 -17.38 -25.48
CA ILE A 190 -46.77 -17.97 -25.54
C ILE A 190 -46.84 -18.78 -26.85
N MET A 191 -47.01 -20.09 -26.72
CA MET A 191 -47.34 -20.96 -27.85
C MET A 191 -48.84 -21.30 -27.79
N LEU A 192 -49.57 -20.96 -28.84
CA LEU A 192 -50.98 -21.29 -29.00
C LEU A 192 -51.08 -22.53 -29.90
N ASP A 193 -51.64 -23.62 -29.37
CA ASP A 193 -51.72 -24.93 -30.04
C ASP A 193 -53.12 -25.26 -30.61
N ASN A 194 -54.01 -24.26 -30.77
CA ASN A 194 -55.41 -24.51 -31.16
C ASN A 194 -55.73 -24.10 -32.61
N TYR A 195 -54.82 -24.34 -33.57
CA TYR A 195 -55.16 -24.13 -34.98
C TYR A 195 -55.90 -25.32 -35.62
N SER A 196 -56.01 -26.47 -34.94
CA SER A 196 -56.68 -27.66 -35.47
C SER A 196 -58.22 -27.61 -35.39
N ASP A 197 -58.81 -26.80 -34.50
CA ASP A 197 -60.27 -26.79 -34.28
C ASP A 197 -61.05 -25.89 -35.26
N VAL A 198 -60.39 -24.98 -35.98
CA VAL A 198 -61.05 -24.09 -36.93
C VAL A 198 -61.28 -24.76 -38.29
N ALA A 199 -60.49 -25.78 -38.64
CA ALA A 199 -60.62 -26.49 -39.91
C ALA A 199 -61.76 -27.53 -39.93
N GLY A 200 -62.21 -28.02 -38.76
CA GLY A 200 -63.23 -29.08 -38.68
C GLY A 200 -64.68 -28.62 -38.82
N ASN A 201 -64.98 -27.32 -38.64
CA ASN A 201 -66.35 -26.81 -38.63
C ASN A 201 -66.80 -26.19 -39.98
N LEU A 202 -65.96 -26.20 -41.02
CA LEU A 202 -66.30 -25.67 -42.34
C LEU A 202 -66.96 -26.69 -43.27
N ASP A 203 -66.85 -27.99 -42.99
CA ASP A 203 -67.40 -29.05 -43.84
C ASP A 203 -68.85 -29.45 -43.49
N ASP A 204 -69.32 -29.18 -42.27
CA ASP A 204 -70.69 -29.56 -41.82
C ASP A 204 -71.79 -28.54 -42.18
N ALA A 205 -71.44 -27.38 -42.75
CA ALA A 205 -72.40 -26.30 -43.04
C ALA A 205 -72.89 -26.25 -44.51
N ASN A 206 -72.45 -27.17 -45.38
CA ASN A 206 -72.70 -27.12 -46.82
C ASN A 206 -73.59 -28.25 -47.39
N ASP A 207 -74.31 -28.99 -46.55
CA ASP A 207 -75.28 -30.00 -47.03
C ASP A 207 -76.73 -29.60 -46.70
N VAL A 208 -77.28 -28.69 -47.52
CA VAL A 208 -78.74 -28.44 -47.72
C VAL A 208 -79.02 -28.25 -49.20
#